data_AF-A0A7R9DVD4-F1
#
_entry.id   AF-A0A7R9DVD4-F1
#
_cell.length_a   1.000
_cell.length_b   1.000
_cell.length_c   1.000
_cell.angle_alpha   90.00
_cell.angle_beta   90.00
_cell.angle_gamma   90.00
#
_symmetry.space_group_name_H-M   'P 1'
#
loop_
_entity.id
_entity.type
_entity.pdbx_description
1 polymer ?
#
loop_
_entity_poly.entity_id
_entity_poly.type
_entity_poly.pdbx_seq_one_letter_code
_entity_poly.pdbx_strand_id
1 'polypeptide(L)' 'MFTYRDFEMGTLGLAWTGDLKNAGGVCEKNGHYRGSMKSLNTGIVTLLNYGKHVPPAVSHVTLAHEIGHNFGSP' A
#
# COMPACT_ATOMS: atom_id res chain seq x y z
N MET A 1 4.93 -3.46 -3.55
CA MET A 1 4.79 -4.57 -4.52
C MET A 1 3.89 -4.11 -5.66
N PHE A 2 4.22 -4.44 -6.91
CA PHE A 2 3.32 -4.24 -8.06
C PHE A 2 2.59 -5.53 -8.40
N THR A 3 1.33 -5.42 -8.83
CA THR A 3 0.53 -6.58 -9.26
C THR A 3 -0.43 -6.24 -10.41
N TYR A 4 -1.11 -7.26 -10.92
CA TYR A 4 -2.11 -7.19 -11.97
C TYR A 4 -3.35 -7.99 -11.57
N ARG A 5 -3.97 -7.59 -10.45
CA ARG A 5 -5.15 -8.25 -9.88
C ARG A 5 -6.28 -7.24 -9.78
N ASP A 6 -7.48 -7.66 -10.12
CA ASP A 6 -8.67 -6.82 -9.99
C ASP A 6 -9.19 -6.96 -8.56
N PHE A 7 -8.96 -5.94 -7.74
CA PHE A 7 -9.41 -5.97 -6.35
C PHE A 7 -10.86 -5.50 -6.26
N GLU A 8 -11.57 -6.00 -5.25
CA GLU A 8 -12.98 -5.69 -5.07
C GLU A 8 -13.22 -4.18 -4.91
N MET A 9 -14.38 -3.74 -5.40
CA MET A 9 -14.88 -2.37 -5.25
C MET A 9 -13.96 -1.27 -5.80
N GLY A 10 -13.07 -1.60 -6.74
CA GLY A 10 -12.29 -0.60 -7.45
C GLY A 10 -10.96 -0.23 -6.80
N THR A 11 -10.53 -0.99 -5.80
CA THR A 11 -9.32 -0.72 -5.00
C THR A 11 -8.06 -0.81 -5.86
N LEU A 12 -7.22 0.24 -5.85
CA LEU A 12 -5.99 0.30 -6.65
C LEU A 12 -4.71 0.02 -5.86
N GLY A 13 -4.75 0.13 -4.54
CA GLY A 13 -3.59 -0.07 -3.69
C GLY A 13 -3.98 -0.21 -2.23
N LEU A 14 -3.00 -0.58 -1.41
CA LEU A 14 -3.10 -0.59 0.04
C LEU A 14 -1.71 -0.46 0.65
N ALA A 15 -1.59 0.36 1.68
CA ALA A 15 -0.36 0.57 2.43
C ALA A 15 -0.64 0.63 3.94
N TRP A 16 0.39 0.32 4.73
CA TRP A 16 0.38 0.65 6.15
C TRP A 16 0.75 2.13 6.33
N THR A 17 -0.11 2.87 7.01
CA THR A 17 0.12 4.29 7.28
C THR A 17 1.17 4.46 8.37
N GLY A 18 2.15 5.33 8.12
CA GLY A 18 3.13 5.75 9.12
C GLY A 18 2.47 6.55 10.25
N ASP A 19 2.83 6.26 11.50
CA ASP A 19 2.29 6.97 12.65
C ASP A 19 3.33 7.07 13.77
N LEU A 20 3.22 8.11 14.61
CA LEU A 20 4.17 8.33 15.72
C LEU A 20 3.88 7.46 16.96
N LYS A 21 2.67 6.91 17.06
CA LYS A 21 2.20 6.13 18.22
C LYS A 21 1.90 4.67 17.87
N ASN A 22 1.54 4.41 16.61
CA ASN A 22 1.17 3.10 16.09
C ASN A 22 2.23 2.59 15.10
N ALA A 23 2.30 1.27 14.94
CA ALA A 23 3.25 0.64 14.02
C ALA A 23 2.78 0.76 12.56
N GLY A 24 3.69 1.09 11.65
CA GLY A 24 3.39 1.22 10.22
C GLY A 24 4.32 2.17 9.48
N GLY A 25 4.37 2.04 8.16
CA GLY A 25 5.05 2.98 7.28
C GLY A 25 6.57 2.89 7.28
N VAL A 26 7.21 3.97 6.85
CA VAL A 26 8.68 4.01 6.68
C VAL A 26 9.41 3.70 7.98
N CYS A 27 10.54 2.98 7.86
CA CYS A 27 11.40 2.58 8.98
C CYS A 27 10.79 1.64 10.03
N GLU A 28 9.57 1.14 9.85
CA GLU A 28 9.00 0.11 10.73
C GLU A 28 9.87 -1.15 10.70
N LYS A 29 10.21 -1.68 11.88
CA LYS A 29 11.02 -2.89 12.03
C LYS A 29 10.16 -4.15 11.95
N ASN A 30 10.78 -5.29 11.64
CA ASN A 30 10.09 -6.58 11.76
C ASN A 30 9.74 -6.82 13.24
N GLY A 31 8.46 -7.06 13.52
CA GLY A 31 7.93 -7.17 14.87
C GLY A 31 6.83 -8.23 14.97
N HIS A 32 6.42 -8.55 16.19
CA HIS A 32 5.41 -9.57 16.44
C HIS A 32 4.00 -8.94 16.45
N TYR A 33 3.20 -9.22 15.42
CA TYR A 33 1.84 -8.67 15.26
C TYR A 33 0.83 -9.80 15.03
N ARG A 34 -0.23 -9.85 15.85
CA ARG A 34 -1.32 -10.84 15.73
C ARG A 34 -0.82 -12.29 15.56
N GLY A 35 0.10 -12.71 16.42
CA GLY A 35 0.55 -14.11 16.44
C GLY A 35 1.67 -14.47 15.45
N SER A 36 2.17 -13.53 14.64
CA SER A 36 3.32 -13.80 13.76
C SER A 36 4.26 -12.61 13.58
N MET A 37 5.49 -12.88 13.14
CA MET A 37 6.44 -11.84 12.75
C MET A 37 6.01 -11.20 11.42
N LYS A 38 5.94 -9.87 11.38
CA LYS A 38 5.59 -9.09 10.19
C LYS A 38 6.40 -7.80 10.12
N SER A 39 6.62 -7.32 8.90
CA SER A 39 7.14 -5.97 8.64
C SER A 39 6.03 -5.09 8.05
N LEU A 40 5.70 -3.98 8.71
CA LEU A 40 4.63 -3.08 8.30
C LEU A 40 5.12 -1.86 7.51
N ASN A 41 6.38 -1.88 7.05
CA ASN A 41 6.95 -0.94 6.09
C ASN A 41 6.64 -1.37 4.65
N THR A 42 5.37 -1.66 4.37
CA THR A 42 4.94 -2.32 3.13
C THR A 42 3.72 -1.66 2.50
N GLY A 43 3.59 -1.84 1.19
CA GLY A 43 2.43 -1.44 0.40
C GLY A 43 2.35 -2.19 -0.93
N ILE A 44 1.17 -2.17 -1.54
CA ILE A 44 0.86 -2.82 -2.83
C ILE A 44 0.10 -1.87 -3.74
N VAL A 45 0.36 -1.97 -5.05
CA VAL A 45 -0.37 -1.28 -6.11
C VAL A 45 -0.72 -2.28 -7.21
N THR A 46 -1.94 -2.22 -7.74
CA THR A 46 -2.36 -2.97 -8.93
C THR A 46 -2.45 -2.07 -10.16
N LEU A 47 -2.17 -2.64 -11.34
CA LEU A 47 -2.33 -1.96 -12.64
C LEU A 47 -3.59 -2.41 -13.39
N LEU A 48 -4.50 -3.12 -12.73
CA LEU A 48 -5.78 -3.61 -13.25
C LEU A 48 -6.91 -3.12 -12.36
N ASN A 49 -7.98 -2.57 -12.96
CA ASN A 49 -9.18 -2.17 -12.24
C ASN A 49 -10.43 -2.35 -13.12
N TYR A 50 -11.46 -3.00 -12.59
CA TYR A 50 -12.70 -3.32 -13.32
C TYR A 50 -12.44 -3.94 -14.71
N GLY A 51 -11.54 -4.93 -14.75
CA GLY A 51 -11.15 -5.65 -15.97
C GLY A 51 -10.33 -4.83 -16.97
N LYS A 52 -9.89 -3.62 -16.64
CA LYS A 52 -9.14 -2.73 -17.56
C LYS A 52 -7.78 -2.32 -17.00
N HIS A 53 -6.80 -2.25 -17.91
CA HIS A 53 -5.47 -1.72 -17.59
C HIS A 53 -5.56 -0.25 -17.16
N VAL A 54 -4.92 0.08 -16.04
CA VAL A 54 -4.89 1.43 -15.49
C VAL A 54 -3.76 2.22 -16.18
N PRO A 55 -4.05 3.40 -16.78
CA PRO A 55 -3.03 4.18 -17.47
C PRO A 55 -1.84 4.57 -16.58
N PRO A 56 -0.61 4.69 -17.11
CA PRO A 56 0.58 5.00 -16.32
C PRO A 56 0.45 6.26 -15.45
N ALA A 57 -0.18 7.31 -15.95
CA ALA A 57 -0.39 8.54 -15.18
C ALA A 57 -1.18 8.29 -13.89
N VAL A 58 -2.23 7.47 -13.95
CA VAL A 58 -3.03 7.10 -12.77
C VAL A 58 -2.24 6.15 -11.87
N SER A 59 -1.56 5.17 -12.45
CA SER A 59 -0.72 4.22 -11.70
C SER A 59 0.40 4.90 -10.91
N HIS A 60 1.02 5.97 -11.45
CA HIS A 60 1.99 6.78 -10.73
C HIS A 60 1.36 7.53 -9.56
N VAL A 61 0.15 8.08 -9.74
CA VAL A 61 -0.59 8.75 -8.65
C VAL A 61 -0.96 7.75 -7.57
N THR A 62 -1.45 6.56 -7.92
CA THR A 62 -1.73 5.50 -6.94
C THR A 62 -0.46 5.11 -6.18
N LEU A 63 0.66 4.90 -6.86
CA LEU A 63 1.93 4.61 -6.19
C LEU A 63 2.35 5.73 -5.24
N ALA A 64 2.27 6.99 -5.67
CA ALA A 64 2.58 8.13 -4.84
C ALA A 64 1.65 8.24 -3.62
N HIS A 65 0.36 7.92 -3.79
CA HIS A 65 -0.64 7.87 -2.73
C HIS A 65 -0.30 6.80 -1.68
N GLU A 66 -0.01 5.56 -2.09
CA GLU A 66 0.38 4.50 -1.14
C GLU A 66 1.71 4.78 -0.43
N ILE A 67 2.67 5.41 -1.12
CA ILE A 67 3.90 5.90 -0.47
C ILE A 67 3.58 7.03 0.50
N GLY A 68 2.66 7.94 0.16
CA GLY A 68 2.19 9.01 1.03
C GLY A 68 1.65 8.47 2.35
N HIS A 69 0.86 7.40 2.32
CA HIS A 69 0.45 6.69 3.53
C HIS A 69 1.65 6.18 4.33
N ASN A 70 2.64 5.53 3.71
CA ASN A 70 3.84 5.08 4.42
C ASN A 70 4.62 6.24 5.09
N PHE A 71 4.51 7.47 4.56
CA PHE A 71 5.07 8.69 5.16
C PHE A 71 4.20 9.32 6.25
N GLY A 72 3.00 8.78 6.48
CA GLY A 72 2.06 9.20 7.51
C GLY A 72 1.01 10.22 7.07
N SER A 73 0.84 10.43 5.75
CA SER A 73 -0.32 11.15 5.25
C SER A 73 -1.58 10.30 5.41
N PRO A 74 -2.68 10.84 5.98
CA PRO A 74 -3.98 10.20 5.92
C PRO A 74 -4.57 10.25 4.50
#